data_AF-A0A1H6FBN7-F1
#
_entry.id   AF-A0A1H6FBN7-F1
#
_cell.length_a   1.000
_cell.length_b   1.000
_cell.length_c   1.000
_cell.angle_alpha   90.00
_cell.angle_beta   90.00
_cell.angle_gamma   90.00
#
_symmetry.space_group_name_H-M   'P 1'
#
loop_
_entity.id
_entity.type
_entity.pdbx_description
1 polymer ?
#
loop_
_entity_poly.entity_id
_entity_poly.type
_entity_poly.pdbx_seq_one_letter_code
_entity_poly.pdbx_strand_id
1 'polypeptide(L)'
;MAKKTIPTDIKNEVQRIVDTFNQNIIKNLENFYNVRYRGGYLYLGRSYSGVSDPVCRLKYQGEIDNWDFAIYKYSTEKYDPDDWLFPGTEYLNGTVEGAMKAGLKAYPPIGMEHLNGTVEGAMKAGLKAYPPIAEKEKTDLIKSFIRLFRRRY
;
A
#
# COMPACT_ATOMS: atom_id res chain seq x y z
N MET A 1 -14.48 29.10 -3.24
CA MET A 1 -13.73 28.37 -4.28
C MET A 1 -14.39 27.01 -4.49
N ALA A 2 -14.67 26.61 -5.74
CA ALA A 2 -15.31 25.34 -6.02
C ALA A 2 -14.44 24.17 -5.49
N LYS A 3 -15.09 23.16 -4.90
CA LYS A 3 -14.40 22.00 -4.33
C LYS A 3 -13.81 21.19 -5.49
N LYS A 4 -12.50 21.34 -5.76
CA LYS A 4 -11.79 20.54 -6.76
C LYS A 4 -12.00 19.07 -6.44
N THR A 5 -12.83 18.42 -7.23
CA THR A 5 -13.19 17.01 -7.10
C THR A 5 -12.58 16.29 -8.28
N ILE A 6 -12.08 15.08 -8.07
CA ILE A 6 -11.45 14.31 -9.14
C ILE A 6 -12.51 13.99 -10.20
N PRO A 7 -12.30 14.37 -11.47
CA PRO A 7 -13.19 14.05 -12.59
C PRO A 7 -13.38 12.53 -12.77
N THR A 8 -14.53 12.13 -13.31
CA THR A 8 -14.89 10.70 -13.44
C THR A 8 -13.99 9.95 -14.43
N ASP A 9 -13.63 10.60 -15.53
CA ASP A 9 -12.66 10.13 -16.52
C ASP A 9 -11.30 9.83 -15.86
N ILE A 10 -10.81 10.74 -15.00
CA ILE A 10 -9.59 10.52 -14.22
C ILE A 10 -9.74 9.35 -13.26
N LYS A 11 -10.88 9.21 -12.55
CA LYS A 11 -11.11 8.05 -11.67
C LYS A 11 -11.10 6.73 -12.44
N ASN A 12 -11.67 6.71 -13.65
CA ASN A 12 -11.69 5.52 -14.50
C ASN A 12 -10.28 5.16 -15.00
N GLU A 13 -9.46 6.16 -15.35
CA GLU A 13 -8.06 5.96 -15.71
C GLU A 13 -7.25 5.41 -14.52
N VAL A 14 -7.39 6.02 -13.34
CA VAL A 14 -6.76 5.55 -12.11
C VAL A 14 -7.15 4.11 -11.81
N GLN A 15 -8.44 3.76 -11.94
CA GLN A 15 -8.88 2.38 -11.73
C GLN A 15 -8.20 1.41 -12.70
N ARG A 16 -8.10 1.76 -14.00
CA ARG A 16 -7.38 0.95 -14.99
C ARG A 16 -5.90 0.75 -14.64
N ILE A 17 -5.22 1.81 -14.19
CA ILE A 17 -3.82 1.74 -13.75
C ILE A 17 -3.68 0.78 -12.57
N VAL A 18 -4.55 0.89 -11.57
CA VAL A 18 -4.53 0.05 -10.36
C VAL A 18 -4.82 -1.41 -10.69
N ASP A 19 -5.83 -1.67 -11.53
CA ASP A 19 -6.18 -3.04 -11.94
C ASP A 19 -5.05 -3.69 -12.73
N THR A 20 -4.45 -2.95 -13.66
CA THR A 20 -3.29 -3.40 -14.44
C THR A 20 -2.11 -3.71 -13.52
N PHE A 21 -1.84 -2.86 -12.52
CA PHE A 21 -0.78 -3.06 -11.55
C PHE A 21 -1.03 -4.30 -10.68
N ASN A 22 -2.25 -4.47 -10.18
CA ASN A 22 -2.64 -5.64 -9.38
C ASN A 22 -2.48 -6.94 -10.17
N GLN A 23 -2.91 -6.96 -11.43
CA GLN A 23 -2.82 -8.13 -12.31
C GLN A 23 -1.37 -8.44 -12.71
N ASN A 24 -0.58 -7.44 -13.07
CA ASN A 24 0.74 -7.66 -13.68
C ASN A 24 1.89 -7.71 -12.67
N ILE A 25 1.77 -7.01 -11.55
CA ILE A 25 2.86 -6.88 -10.57
C ILE A 25 2.54 -7.68 -9.30
N ILE A 26 1.34 -7.53 -8.73
CA ILE A 26 1.02 -8.21 -7.48
C ILE A 26 0.69 -9.70 -7.69
N LYS A 27 -0.11 -10.02 -8.72
CA LYS A 27 -0.49 -11.39 -9.12
C LYS A 27 -1.11 -12.25 -7.99
N ASN A 28 -1.66 -11.62 -6.95
CA ASN A 28 -2.25 -12.31 -5.80
C ASN A 28 -3.66 -11.76 -5.52
N LEU A 29 -4.66 -12.64 -5.43
CA LEU A 29 -6.06 -12.27 -5.21
C LEU A 29 -6.35 -11.84 -3.77
N GLU A 30 -5.51 -12.22 -2.82
CA GLU A 30 -5.66 -11.85 -1.41
C GLU A 30 -4.82 -10.65 -1.02
N ASN A 31 -3.97 -10.17 -1.92
CA ASN A 31 -3.07 -9.04 -1.71
C ASN A 31 -3.17 -8.12 -2.92
N PHE A 32 -3.85 -7.00 -2.81
CA PHE A 32 -4.04 -6.08 -3.94
C PHE A 32 -4.24 -4.66 -3.46
N TYR A 33 -3.93 -3.69 -4.33
CA TYR A 33 -4.24 -2.29 -4.08
C TYR A 33 -5.71 -2.01 -4.29
N ASN A 34 -6.31 -1.31 -3.34
CA ASN A 34 -7.66 -0.78 -3.45
C ASN A 34 -7.66 0.74 -3.34
N VAL A 35 -8.57 1.37 -4.05
CA VAL A 35 -8.69 2.83 -4.10
C VAL A 35 -9.98 3.31 -3.48
N ARG A 36 -9.92 4.43 -2.77
CA ARG A 36 -11.09 5.16 -2.27
C ARG A 36 -10.94 6.64 -2.58
N TYR A 37 -12.01 7.28 -3.04
CA TYR A 37 -11.99 8.70 -3.40
C TYR A 37 -12.75 9.54 -2.38
N ARG A 38 -12.19 10.68 -1.97
CA ARG A 38 -12.89 11.66 -1.12
C ARG A 38 -12.45 13.07 -1.49
N GLY A 39 -13.35 13.82 -2.13
CA GLY A 39 -13.07 15.17 -2.63
C GLY A 39 -12.01 15.15 -3.73
N GLY A 40 -10.96 15.96 -3.57
CA GLY A 40 -9.79 16.02 -4.46
C GLY A 40 -8.70 14.98 -4.14
N TYR A 41 -8.99 14.00 -3.29
CA TYR A 41 -8.01 13.03 -2.82
C TYR A 41 -8.38 11.60 -3.22
N LEU A 42 -7.34 10.85 -3.57
CA LEU A 42 -7.31 9.41 -3.75
C LEU A 42 -6.60 8.79 -2.54
N TYR A 43 -7.23 7.83 -1.89
CA TYR A 43 -6.69 7.07 -0.77
C TYR A 43 -6.35 5.69 -1.30
N LEU A 44 -5.06 5.35 -1.23
CA LEU A 44 -4.55 4.06 -1.64
C LEU A 44 -4.42 3.19 -0.39
N GLY A 45 -5.12 2.07 -0.40
CA GLY A 45 -5.02 1.02 0.60
C GLY A 45 -4.48 -0.26 -0.01
N ARG A 46 -3.99 -1.14 0.86
CA ARG A 46 -3.60 -2.50 0.50
C ARG A 46 -4.53 -3.47 1.21
N SER A 47 -5.23 -4.27 0.43
CA SER A 47 -6.08 -5.33 0.97
C SER A 47 -5.21 -6.56 1.23
N TYR A 48 -5.29 -7.13 2.43
CA TYR A 48 -4.73 -8.42 2.81
C TYR A 48 -5.82 -9.29 3.45
N SER A 49 -6.16 -10.42 2.83
CA SER A 49 -7.18 -11.37 3.32
C SER A 49 -8.50 -10.70 3.75
N GLY A 50 -8.89 -9.61 3.07
CA GLY A 50 -10.12 -8.85 3.33
C GLY A 50 -9.99 -7.63 4.25
N VAL A 51 -8.83 -7.42 4.88
CA VAL A 51 -8.53 -6.22 5.67
C VAL A 51 -7.79 -5.21 4.80
N SER A 52 -8.24 -3.95 4.78
CA SER A 52 -7.64 -2.90 3.96
C SER A 52 -6.82 -1.94 4.82
N ASP A 53 -5.51 -2.02 4.70
CA ASP A 53 -4.55 -1.19 5.41
C ASP A 53 -4.22 0.08 4.62
N PRO A 54 -4.12 1.25 5.27
CA PRO A 54 -3.74 2.49 4.60
C PRO A 54 -2.26 2.47 4.16
N VAL A 55 -2.00 2.92 2.93
CA VAL A 55 -0.64 3.03 2.38
C VAL A 55 -0.27 4.48 2.18
N CYS A 56 -0.99 5.17 1.31
CA CYS A 56 -0.73 6.57 1.02
C CYS A 56 -2.01 7.29 0.60
N ARG A 57 -1.91 8.61 0.50
CA ARG A 57 -2.94 9.48 -0.05
C ARG A 57 -2.32 10.35 -1.13
N LEU A 58 -3.03 10.47 -2.23
CA LEU A 58 -2.67 11.27 -3.39
C LEU A 58 -3.67 12.42 -3.55
N LYS A 59 -3.17 13.64 -3.77
CA LYS A 59 -4.00 14.82 -4.03
C LYS A 59 -3.91 15.17 -5.50
N TYR A 60 -5.05 15.22 -6.17
CA TYR A 60 -5.11 15.53 -7.60
C TYR A 60 -4.81 17.01 -7.86
N GLN A 61 -3.85 17.28 -8.76
CA GLN A 61 -3.46 18.65 -9.13
C GLN A 61 -4.11 19.17 -10.42
N GLY A 62 -4.77 18.29 -11.20
CA GLY A 62 -5.43 18.66 -12.46
C GLY A 62 -5.06 17.77 -13.64
N GLU A 63 -4.04 16.91 -13.48
CA GLU A 63 -3.54 16.03 -14.54
C GLU A 63 -3.32 14.61 -13.99
N ILE A 64 -3.39 13.60 -14.85
CA ILE A 64 -3.32 12.18 -14.45
C ILE A 64 -1.94 11.77 -13.91
N ASP A 65 -0.91 12.49 -14.33
CA ASP A 65 0.50 12.31 -13.98
C ASP A 65 1.01 13.34 -12.97
N ASN A 66 0.09 14.12 -12.37
CA ASN A 66 0.43 15.17 -11.41
C ASN A 66 -0.40 15.06 -10.12
N TRP A 67 0.19 14.42 -9.10
CA TRP A 67 -0.42 14.19 -7.80
C TRP A 67 0.54 14.50 -6.65
N ASP A 68 0.08 15.22 -5.61
CA ASP A 68 0.86 15.35 -4.37
C ASP A 68 0.73 14.08 -3.55
N PHE A 69 1.85 13.56 -3.06
CA PHE A 69 1.92 12.33 -2.29
C PHE A 69 1.98 12.60 -0.79
N ALA A 70 1.33 11.74 0.01
CA ALA A 70 1.48 11.68 1.45
C ALA A 70 1.48 10.22 1.92
N ILE A 71 2.54 9.78 2.59
CA ILE A 71 2.65 8.42 3.14
C ILE A 71 1.82 8.31 4.43
N TYR A 72 1.24 7.15 4.71
CA TYR A 72 0.55 6.90 5.97
C TYR A 72 1.53 6.50 7.09
N LYS A 73 1.65 7.28 8.15
CA LYS A 73 2.49 6.97 9.30
C LYS A 73 1.68 6.26 10.38
N TYR A 74 1.97 4.99 10.60
CA TYR A 74 1.33 4.20 11.67
C TYR A 74 1.63 4.73 13.06
N SER A 75 2.84 5.24 13.31
CA SER A 75 3.20 5.84 14.60
C SER A 75 2.35 7.04 15.01
N THR A 76 1.74 7.74 14.05
CA THR A 76 0.90 8.92 14.30
C THR A 76 -0.53 8.76 13.76
N GLU A 77 -0.84 7.61 13.16
CA GLU A 77 -2.09 7.29 12.47
C GLU A 77 -2.56 8.39 11.48
N LYS A 78 -1.60 8.99 10.75
CA LYS A 78 -1.83 10.17 9.90
C LYS A 78 -1.10 10.07 8.58
N TYR A 79 -1.67 10.69 7.55
CA TYR A 79 -0.98 10.93 6.28
C TYR A 79 -0.06 12.14 6.40
N ASP A 80 1.21 11.97 6.05
CA ASP A 80 2.25 12.98 6.16
C ASP A 80 2.83 13.30 4.76
N PRO A 81 2.57 14.50 4.21
CA PRO A 81 3.13 14.91 2.92
C PRO A 81 4.60 15.33 3.00
N ASP A 82 5.10 15.63 4.21
CA ASP A 82 6.45 16.17 4.42
C ASP A 82 7.45 15.06 4.78
N ASP A 83 6.97 13.82 4.99
CA ASP A 83 7.82 12.67 5.28
C ASP A 83 8.38 12.07 3.99
N TRP A 84 9.64 12.40 3.70
CA TRP A 84 10.38 11.93 2.53
C TRP A 84 11.52 10.95 2.89
N LEU A 85 11.52 10.44 4.13
CA LEU A 85 12.56 9.54 4.66
C LEU A 85 12.05 8.09 4.73
N PHE A 86 11.32 7.65 3.72
CA PHE A 86 10.81 6.29 3.63
C PHE A 86 11.36 5.54 2.40
N PRO A 87 11.43 4.20 2.43
CA PRO A 87 11.86 3.41 1.29
C PRO A 87 10.87 3.53 0.13
N GLY A 88 11.33 3.88 -1.08
CA GLY A 88 10.48 3.98 -2.26
C GLY A 88 10.17 5.38 -2.74
N THR A 89 10.74 6.41 -2.10
CA THR A 89 10.66 7.80 -2.55
C THR A 89 11.22 7.98 -3.97
N GLU A 90 12.16 7.14 -4.38
CA GLU A 90 12.70 7.11 -5.74
C GLU A 90 11.67 6.81 -6.83
N TYR A 91 10.52 6.23 -6.45
CA TYR A 91 9.42 5.94 -7.38
C TYR A 91 8.37 7.07 -7.45
N LEU A 92 8.46 8.08 -6.58
CA LEU A 92 7.53 9.21 -6.59
C LEU A 92 7.85 10.15 -7.76
N ASN A 93 7.10 9.97 -8.85
CA ASN A 93 7.20 10.76 -10.07
C ASN A 93 5.92 11.56 -10.37
N GLY A 94 5.05 11.74 -9.37
CA GLY A 94 3.74 12.40 -9.53
C GLY A 94 2.64 11.48 -10.06
N THR A 95 2.93 10.24 -10.44
CA THR A 95 1.92 9.30 -10.98
C THR A 95 1.35 8.36 -9.90
N VAL A 96 0.14 7.84 -10.14
CA VAL A 96 -0.46 6.82 -9.25
C VAL A 96 0.35 5.52 -9.26
N GLU A 97 0.92 5.13 -10.40
CA GLU A 97 1.76 3.93 -10.50
C GLU A 97 3.05 4.06 -9.66
N GLY A 98 3.70 5.22 -9.73
CA GLY A 98 4.86 5.55 -8.90
C GLY A 98 4.54 5.45 -7.41
N ALA A 99 3.37 5.96 -7.01
CA ALA A 99 2.88 5.85 -5.63
C ALA A 99 2.60 4.40 -5.20
N MET A 100 2.09 3.53 -6.07
CA MET A 100 1.93 2.10 -5.78
C MET A 100 3.28 1.38 -5.63
N LYS A 101 4.28 1.72 -6.46
CA LYS A 101 5.65 1.19 -6.32
C LYS A 101 6.31 1.67 -5.03
N ALA A 102 6.17 2.96 -4.71
CA ALA A 102 6.63 3.54 -3.45
C ALA A 102 5.98 2.83 -2.25
N GLY A 103 4.66 2.63 -2.28
CA GLY A 103 3.93 1.88 -1.26
C GLY A 103 4.37 0.43 -1.11
N LEU A 104 4.72 -0.25 -2.20
CA LEU A 104 5.24 -1.63 -2.15
C LEU A 104 6.60 -1.69 -1.45
N LYS A 105 7.46 -0.71 -1.72
CA LYS A 105 8.80 -0.60 -1.14
C LYS A 105 8.72 -0.21 0.34
N ALA A 106 7.81 0.70 0.70
CA ALA A 106 7.60 1.17 2.06
C ALA A 106 6.92 0.11 2.95
N TYR A 107 5.90 -0.57 2.43
CA TYR A 107 5.12 -1.60 3.13
C TYR A 107 5.08 -2.89 2.28
N PRO A 108 6.17 -3.68 2.27
CA PRO A 108 6.21 -4.92 1.53
C PRO A 108 5.18 -5.91 2.10
N PRO A 109 4.64 -6.80 1.24
CA PRO A 109 3.62 -7.73 1.69
C PRO A 109 4.19 -8.75 2.66
N ILE A 110 3.46 -8.94 3.77
CA ILE A 110 3.73 -9.96 4.76
C ILE A 110 3.65 -11.32 4.07
N GLY A 111 4.78 -12.03 4.01
CA GLY A 111 4.92 -13.30 3.30
C GLY A 111 6.00 -13.35 2.21
N MET A 112 6.63 -12.21 1.85
CA MET A 112 7.77 -12.17 0.91
C MET A 112 9.15 -11.93 1.56
N GLU A 113 9.25 -11.85 2.89
CA GLU A 113 10.53 -11.66 3.60
C GLU A 113 11.23 -12.98 3.98
N HIS A 114 10.65 -14.14 3.68
CA HIS A 114 11.24 -15.45 4.02
C HIS A 114 12.14 -16.05 2.95
N LEU A 115 12.31 -15.44 1.77
CA LEU A 115 13.13 -16.03 0.70
C LEU A 115 14.54 -15.50 0.60
N ASN A 116 14.91 -14.40 1.26
CA ASN A 116 16.30 -13.98 1.39
C ASN A 116 16.48 -13.31 2.76
N GLY A 117 17.11 -14.03 3.68
CA GLY A 117 17.15 -13.68 5.10
C GLY A 117 17.62 -12.26 5.40
N THR A 118 17.02 -11.63 6.40
CA THR A 118 17.58 -11.53 7.76
C THR A 118 16.56 -10.77 8.61
N VAL A 119 16.04 -11.40 9.65
CA VAL A 119 15.09 -10.81 10.62
C VAL A 119 15.67 -9.56 11.30
N GLU A 120 17.00 -9.43 11.32
CA GLU A 120 17.73 -8.26 11.82
C GLU A 120 17.54 -7.00 10.98
N GLY A 121 17.23 -7.10 9.67
CA GLY A 121 16.99 -5.93 8.82
C GLY A 121 15.71 -5.19 9.19
N ALA A 122 14.63 -5.95 9.43
CA ALA A 122 13.35 -5.42 9.87
C ALA A 122 13.40 -4.87 11.32
N MET A 123 14.23 -5.48 12.18
CA MET A 123 14.47 -4.96 13.53
C MET A 123 15.33 -3.67 13.52
N LYS A 124 16.32 -3.56 12.63
CA LYS A 124 17.14 -2.33 12.48
C LYS A 124 16.42 -1.16 11.84
N ALA A 125 15.45 -1.41 10.95
CA ALA A 125 14.66 -0.36 10.31
C ALA A 125 13.70 0.38 11.27
N GLY A 126 13.55 -0.12 12.50
CA GLY A 126 12.67 0.45 13.51
C GLY A 126 11.20 0.21 13.15
N LEU A 127 10.45 -0.34 14.11
CA LEU A 127 9.02 -0.62 14.05
C LEU A 127 8.09 0.61 13.81
N LYS A 128 8.58 1.70 13.20
CA LYS A 128 7.84 2.93 12.92
C LYS A 128 6.98 2.87 11.66
N ALA A 129 7.32 2.00 10.70
CA ALA A 129 6.73 1.99 9.36
C ALA A 129 5.69 0.88 9.15
N TYR A 130 5.79 -0.29 9.79
CA TYR A 130 4.82 -1.36 9.55
C TYR A 130 3.53 -1.17 10.34
N PRO A 131 2.36 -1.60 9.81
CA PRO A 131 1.16 -1.73 10.62
C PRO A 131 1.47 -2.56 11.87
N PRO A 132 1.07 -2.11 13.07
CA PRO A 132 1.22 -2.90 14.28
C PRO A 132 0.35 -4.14 14.11
N ILE A 133 0.99 -5.26 13.81
CA ILE A 133 0.29 -6.55 13.70
C ILE A 133 -0.24 -6.85 15.11
N ALA A 134 -1.56 -6.85 15.29
CA ALA A 134 -2.15 -7.32 16.53
C ALA A 134 -1.67 -8.75 16.75
N GLU A 135 -1.06 -9.02 17.90
CA GLU A 135 -0.32 -10.27 18.18
C GLU A 135 -1.17 -11.55 18.00
N LYS A 136 -2.49 -11.41 18.06
CA LYS A 136 -3.49 -12.44 17.72
C LYS A 136 -3.52 -12.84 16.24
N GLU A 137 -3.34 -11.91 15.31
CA GLU A 137 -3.43 -12.19 13.87
C GLU A 137 -2.21 -12.96 13.36
N LYS A 138 -1.03 -12.74 13.96
CA LYS A 138 0.16 -13.57 13.69
C LYS A 138 -0.10 -15.05 13.96
N THR A 139 -0.81 -15.36 15.04
CA THR A 139 -1.04 -16.76 15.44
C THR A 139 -2.07 -17.44 14.53
N ASP A 140 -3.11 -16.72 14.10
CA ASP A 140 -4.14 -17.28 13.24
C ASP A 140 -3.69 -17.45 11.79
N LEU A 141 -2.84 -16.54 11.30
CA LEU A 141 -2.20 -16.69 10.00
C LEU A 141 -1.27 -17.91 9.96
N ILE A 142 -0.44 -18.10 10.99
CA ILE A 142 0.45 -19.25 11.14
C ILE A 142 -0.36 -20.55 11.26
N LYS A 143 -1.45 -20.56 12.03
CA LYS A 143 -2.35 -21.72 12.15
C LYS A 143 -3.06 -22.05 10.83
N SER A 144 -3.49 -21.06 10.06
CA SER A 144 -4.13 -21.26 8.76
C SER A 144 -3.14 -21.83 7.74
N PHE A 145 -1.90 -21.34 7.74
CA PHE A 145 -0.83 -21.84 6.88
C PHE A 145 -0.43 -23.28 7.22
N ILE A 146 -0.32 -23.62 8.51
CA ILE A 146 -0.07 -24.99 8.98
C ILE A 146 -1.23 -25.93 8.59
N ARG A 147 -2.49 -25.48 8.64
CA ARG A 147 -3.65 -26.27 8.17
C ARG A 147 -3.62 -26.52 6.67
N LEU A 148 -3.22 -25.53 5.87
CA LEU A 148 -3.11 -25.66 4.41
C LEU A 148 -1.98 -26.61 4.02
N PHE A 149 -0.85 -26.59 4.72
CA PHE A 149 0.28 -27.49 4.46
C PHE A 149 0.04 -28.94 4.93
N ARG A 150 -0.75 -29.15 5.99
CA ARG A 150 -1.13 -30.50 6.47
C ARG A 150 -2.17 -31.24 5.62
N ARG A 151 -2.74 -30.61 4.58
CA ARG A 151 -3.70 -31.25 3.66
C ARG A 151 -3.07 -31.83 2.39
N ARG A 152 -1.74 -31.75 2.24
CA ARG A 152 -1.04 -32.17 1.01
C ARG A 152 0.02 -33.27 1.19
N TYR A 153 0.01 -33.97 2.31
CA TYR A 153 0.74 -35.23 2.54
C TYR A 153 -0.13 -36.19 3.32
#